data_AF-A0AAJ0HDI3-F1
#
_entry.id   AF-A0AAJ0HDI3-F1
#
_cell.length_a   1.000
_cell.length_b   1.000
_cell.length_c   1.000
_cell.angle_alpha   90.00
_cell.angle_beta   90.00
_cell.angle_gamma   90.00
#
_symmetry.space_group_name_H-M   'P 1'
#
loop_
_entity.id
_entity.type
_entity.pdbx_description
1 polymer ?
#
loop_
_entity_poly.entity_id
_entity_poly.type
_entity_poly.pdbx_seq_one_letter_code
_entity_poly.pdbx_strand_id
1 'polypeptide(L)'
;MDFCLIVTIVLLFTLSERRNGFVSVGYVLSAYGDTWRLSLLWTALPSLVFTCLGLHWSAIESAASDRQPFVGLSQPNGRPARETILLDYKAIIPVKRSHVAFRNGHWLLGTAQLAALSFSILSPLASGLFLASMASFRLQVPVAYTGTFDQARMNSSMDMRTVLDSVTANLIYKAANIPWTDGERAFGPFRALSDREGGVTSTNVTSLTARTVAHAAYLNCAVLRPGSQFDLTRPPSSAQSPAARVTMSGLDRGCPVRHEFTVAEEQDVYFVTSAEISCGVKASYSRLVFTYGHFSSSSPVLLANVSVVSCAVGYRSTMGDLAVTVPSPGAGGAPQGTAGGSSPPAEFLTFTPTEDPRDSRDDAFGFWRLFELKLFQSQAFTADTTWATTDFGTVALYRALQRQGGGAASTDNGTVLPGDVLAASISDTFTSVYSTGMATTGFALQASDQQHRGMATLEAELTRLYVVPWVAGVLMVALLFFSALASLVLRHVRTHGTLLYEEPAGLLAQAGLLEDSEIIRAAKEVRDSEGFNGQFVATVFRNHANHGGPGHDVVDQNWKMYLTQAMRSRISIAKVGGAGR
;
A
#
# COMPACT_ATOMS: atom_id res chain seq x y z
N MET A 1 0.49 -29.39 -21.11
CA MET A 1 -0.19 -28.66 -20.01
C MET A 1 0.84 -28.11 -19.04
N ASP A 2 1.74 -28.93 -18.51
CA ASP A 2 2.78 -28.52 -17.54
C ASP A 2 3.65 -27.36 -18.03
N PHE A 3 4.17 -27.43 -19.26
CA PHE A 3 4.96 -26.33 -19.86
C PHE A 3 4.20 -25.00 -19.94
N CYS A 4 2.90 -25.04 -20.28
CA CYS A 4 2.09 -23.83 -20.32
C CYS A 4 1.96 -23.21 -18.93
N LEU A 5 1.76 -24.04 -17.90
CA LEU A 5 1.66 -23.58 -16.51
C LEU A 5 2.97 -22.99 -15.99
N ILE A 6 4.09 -23.63 -16.30
CA ILE A 6 5.44 -23.13 -16.01
C ILE A 6 5.60 -21.72 -16.62
N VAL A 7 5.28 -21.54 -17.90
CA VAL A 7 5.36 -20.24 -18.58
C VAL A 7 4.46 -19.21 -17.90
N THR A 8 3.22 -19.57 -17.53
CA THR A 8 2.30 -18.64 -16.86
C THR A 8 2.79 -18.21 -15.48
N ILE A 9 3.35 -19.13 -14.68
CA ILE A 9 3.88 -18.81 -13.34
C ILE A 9 5.07 -17.85 -13.46
N VAL A 10 5.98 -18.10 -14.41
CA VAL A 10 7.14 -17.21 -14.67
C VAL A 10 6.68 -15.82 -15.15
N LEU A 11 5.70 -15.76 -16.05
CA LEU A 11 5.14 -14.48 -16.51
C LEU A 11 4.51 -13.70 -15.37
N LEU A 12 3.71 -14.35 -14.53
CA LEU A 12 3.08 -13.69 -13.38
C LEU A 12 4.11 -13.26 -12.33
N PHE A 13 5.13 -14.07 -12.08
CA PHE A 13 6.22 -13.73 -11.15
C PHE A 13 6.99 -12.49 -11.64
N THR A 14 7.43 -12.49 -12.91
CA THR A 14 8.16 -11.36 -13.49
C THR A 14 7.31 -10.09 -13.59
N LEU A 15 6.02 -10.20 -13.88
CA LEU A 15 5.09 -9.07 -13.86
C LEU A 15 4.87 -8.55 -12.44
N SER A 16 4.75 -9.44 -11.46
CA SER A 16 4.58 -9.09 -10.04
C SER A 16 5.79 -8.32 -9.50
N GLU A 17 7.02 -8.74 -9.83
CA GLU A 17 8.23 -8.01 -9.43
C GLU A 17 8.37 -6.66 -10.16
N ARG A 18 8.11 -6.62 -11.47
CA ARG A 18 8.28 -5.37 -12.25
C ARG A 18 7.25 -4.31 -11.92
N ARG A 19 6.02 -4.70 -11.57
CA ARG A 19 4.90 -3.76 -11.39
C ARG A 19 4.48 -3.57 -9.93
N ASN A 20 5.23 -4.07 -8.95
CA ASN A 20 4.84 -4.08 -7.54
C ASN A 20 3.42 -4.65 -7.38
N GLY A 21 3.26 -5.92 -7.74
CA GLY A 21 1.98 -6.63 -7.83
C GLY A 21 1.34 -6.50 -9.22
N PHE A 22 0.47 -7.45 -9.57
CA PHE A 22 -0.09 -7.54 -10.93
C PHE A 22 -1.53 -7.02 -11.02
N VAL A 23 -2.33 -7.16 -9.95
CA VAL A 23 -3.75 -6.75 -9.91
C VAL A 23 -4.04 -6.09 -8.57
N SER A 24 -4.76 -4.96 -8.59
CA SER A 24 -5.31 -4.32 -7.40
C SER A 24 -6.61 -4.99 -6.97
N VAL A 25 -6.74 -5.26 -5.68
CA VAL A 25 -7.91 -5.85 -5.05
C VAL A 25 -8.44 -4.86 -4.01
N GLY A 26 -9.75 -4.60 -3.97
CA GLY A 26 -10.35 -3.69 -2.99
C GLY A 26 -10.54 -4.40 -1.64
N TYR A 27 -9.96 -3.88 -0.56
CA TYR A 27 -10.20 -4.39 0.79
C TYR A 27 -11.48 -3.78 1.36
N VAL A 28 -12.60 -4.45 1.16
CA VAL A 28 -13.68 -4.40 2.13
C VAL A 28 -14.14 -5.83 2.33
N LEU A 29 -13.73 -6.43 3.44
CA LEU A 29 -14.23 -7.72 3.91
C LEU A 29 -15.67 -7.51 4.43
N SER A 30 -16.58 -7.14 3.53
CA SER A 30 -18.01 -7.24 3.78
C SER A 30 -18.38 -8.69 3.54
N ALA A 31 -18.93 -9.35 4.56
CA ALA A 31 -19.46 -10.71 4.47
C ALA A 31 -20.55 -10.87 3.38
N TYR A 32 -21.01 -9.77 2.79
CA TYR A 32 -22.04 -9.72 1.75
C TYR A 32 -21.62 -8.96 0.47
N GLY A 33 -20.36 -8.55 0.30
CA GLY A 33 -19.92 -7.72 -0.85
C GLY A 33 -19.22 -8.50 -1.97
N ASP A 34 -19.28 -8.03 -3.22
CA ASP A 34 -18.62 -8.66 -4.39
C ASP A 34 -17.10 -8.95 -4.21
N THR A 35 -16.47 -8.34 -3.22
CA THR A 35 -15.08 -8.54 -2.80
C THR A 35 -14.76 -9.93 -2.25
N TRP A 36 -15.69 -10.61 -1.56
CA TRP A 36 -15.43 -11.99 -1.07
C TRP A 36 -15.28 -12.97 -2.23
N ARG A 37 -16.03 -12.75 -3.32
CA ARG A 37 -15.97 -13.56 -4.54
C ARG A 37 -14.61 -13.45 -5.21
N LEU A 38 -14.04 -12.24 -5.22
CA LEU A 38 -12.69 -12.01 -5.75
C LEU A 38 -11.65 -12.73 -4.90
N SER A 39 -11.75 -12.67 -3.56
CA SER A 39 -10.81 -13.35 -2.65
C SER A 39 -10.78 -14.86 -2.80
N LEU A 40 -11.95 -15.46 -3.00
CA LEU A 40 -12.04 -16.87 -3.32
C LEU A 40 -11.52 -17.17 -4.73
N LEU A 41 -11.70 -16.27 -5.70
CA LEU A 41 -11.26 -16.49 -7.07
C LEU A 41 -9.74 -16.64 -7.17
N TRP A 42 -8.95 -15.75 -6.56
CA TRP A 42 -7.48 -15.85 -6.68
C TRP A 42 -6.88 -16.97 -5.82
N THR A 43 -7.54 -17.40 -4.75
CA THR A 43 -7.07 -18.53 -3.93
C THR A 43 -7.52 -19.89 -4.48
N ALA A 44 -8.76 -19.99 -4.97
CA ALA A 44 -9.31 -21.24 -5.48
C ALA A 44 -8.83 -21.58 -6.89
N LEU A 45 -8.62 -20.60 -7.76
CA LEU A 45 -8.24 -20.85 -9.16
C LEU A 45 -6.93 -21.63 -9.30
N PRO A 46 -5.82 -21.27 -8.60
CA PRO A 46 -4.61 -22.10 -8.60
C PRO A 46 -4.87 -23.53 -8.11
N SER A 47 -5.57 -23.70 -6.98
CA SER A 47 -5.87 -25.04 -6.46
C SER A 47 -6.71 -25.88 -7.42
N LEU A 48 -7.67 -25.26 -8.12
CA LEU A 48 -8.52 -25.94 -9.10
C LEU A 48 -7.67 -26.44 -10.28
N VAL A 49 -6.78 -25.60 -10.81
CA VAL A 49 -5.87 -25.97 -11.91
C VAL A 49 -4.97 -27.13 -11.51
N PHE A 50 -4.37 -27.10 -10.31
CA PHE A 50 -3.55 -28.20 -9.80
C PHE A 50 -4.36 -29.46 -9.49
N THR A 51 -5.64 -29.32 -9.13
CA THR A 51 -6.55 -30.47 -8.95
C THR A 51 -6.87 -31.12 -10.30
N CYS A 52 -7.13 -30.33 -11.35
CA CYS A 52 -7.32 -30.85 -12.71
C CYS A 52 -6.06 -31.57 -13.23
N LEU A 53 -4.86 -31.04 -12.96
CA LEU A 53 -3.60 -31.72 -13.24
C LEU A 53 -3.48 -33.04 -12.47
N GLY A 54 -3.84 -33.04 -11.18
CA GLY A 54 -3.85 -34.25 -10.36
C GLY A 54 -4.78 -35.33 -10.94
N LEU A 55 -5.98 -34.94 -11.41
CA LEU A 55 -6.92 -35.84 -12.08
C LEU A 55 -6.34 -36.39 -13.40
N HIS A 56 -5.71 -35.53 -14.21
CA HIS A 56 -5.02 -35.95 -15.43
C HIS A 56 -3.94 -36.99 -15.14
N TRP A 57 -3.12 -36.74 -14.11
CA TRP A 57 -2.06 -37.66 -13.73
C TRP A 57 -2.59 -38.97 -13.12
N SER A 58 -3.67 -38.90 -12.35
CA SER A 58 -4.34 -40.09 -11.80
C SER A 58 -4.96 -40.96 -12.92
N ALA A 59 -5.42 -40.36 -14.02
CA ALA A 59 -5.83 -41.11 -15.21
C ALA A 59 -4.64 -41.83 -15.87
N ILE A 60 -3.47 -41.19 -15.97
CA ILE A 60 -2.23 -41.81 -16.46
C ILE A 60 -1.82 -42.98 -15.55
N GLU A 61 -1.85 -42.79 -14.23
CA GLU A 61 -1.55 -43.83 -13.24
C GLU A 61 -2.47 -45.04 -13.37
N SER A 62 -3.79 -44.80 -13.49
CA SER A 62 -4.79 -45.86 -13.65
C SER A 62 -4.52 -46.67 -14.93
N ALA A 63 -4.31 -45.98 -16.06
CA ALA A 63 -4.02 -46.62 -17.33
C ALA A 63 -2.66 -47.35 -17.35
N ALA A 64 -1.65 -46.85 -16.63
CA ALA A 64 -0.37 -47.51 -16.48
C ALA A 64 -0.48 -48.76 -15.59
N SER A 65 -1.26 -48.69 -14.51
CA SER A 65 -1.50 -49.81 -13.59
C SER A 65 -2.21 -50.98 -14.29
N ASP A 66 -3.17 -50.67 -15.18
CA ASP A 66 -3.88 -51.68 -15.96
C ASP A 66 -2.99 -52.39 -16.99
N ARG A 67 -2.03 -51.67 -17.58
CA ARG A 67 -1.12 -52.22 -18.61
C ARG A 67 0.06 -52.99 -18.02
N GLN A 68 0.56 -52.57 -16.85
CA GLN A 68 1.77 -53.14 -16.23
C GLN A 68 1.79 -54.68 -16.14
N PRO A 69 0.72 -55.40 -15.74
CA PRO A 69 0.77 -56.86 -15.62
C PRO A 69 0.98 -57.55 -16.97
N PHE A 70 0.41 -57.00 -18.06
CA PHE A 70 0.56 -57.53 -19.42
C PHE A 70 1.95 -57.26 -20.01
N VAL A 71 2.57 -56.13 -19.65
CA VAL A 71 3.96 -55.83 -20.00
C VAL A 71 4.90 -56.89 -19.38
N GLY A 72 4.65 -57.30 -18.13
CA GLY A 72 5.43 -58.35 -17.47
C GLY A 72 5.32 -59.73 -18.12
N LEU A 73 4.17 -60.05 -18.73
CA LEU A 73 3.94 -61.30 -19.46
C LEU A 73 4.62 -61.30 -20.85
N SER A 74 4.75 -60.14 -21.49
CA SER A 74 5.38 -60.01 -22.82
C SER A 74 6.90 -60.14 -22.83
N GLN A 75 7.55 -60.16 -21.66
CA GLN A 75 9.01 -60.27 -21.55
C GLN A 75 9.48 -61.68 -21.94
N PRO A 76 10.67 -61.83 -22.57
CA PRO A 76 11.13 -63.09 -23.18
C PRO A 76 11.25 -64.29 -22.22
N ASN A 77 11.33 -64.04 -20.90
CA ASN A 77 11.40 -65.10 -19.88
C ASN A 77 10.09 -65.26 -19.06
N GLY A 78 9.08 -64.42 -19.31
CA GLY A 78 7.86 -64.33 -18.48
C GLY A 78 8.16 -63.93 -17.01
N ARG A 79 7.24 -63.22 -16.36
CA ARG A 79 7.31 -62.95 -14.91
C ARG A 79 6.35 -63.88 -14.14
N PRO A 80 6.66 -64.24 -12.89
CA PRO A 80 5.79 -65.13 -12.11
C PRO A 80 4.38 -64.55 -11.96
N ALA A 81 3.36 -65.42 -11.94
CA ALA A 81 1.94 -65.03 -11.92
C ALA A 81 1.58 -64.09 -10.75
N ARG A 82 2.26 -64.25 -9.60
CA ARG A 82 2.11 -63.40 -8.40
C ARG A 82 2.50 -61.93 -8.64
N GLU A 83 3.35 -61.65 -9.63
CA GLU A 83 3.84 -60.32 -9.96
C GLU A 83 3.20 -59.74 -11.23
N THR A 84 2.34 -60.52 -11.90
CA THR A 84 1.65 -60.17 -13.14
C THR A 84 0.14 -60.27 -12.95
N ILE A 85 -0.51 -61.36 -13.39
CA ILE A 85 -1.97 -61.45 -13.50
C ILE A 85 -2.70 -61.51 -12.14
N LEU A 86 -2.04 -62.00 -11.09
CA LEU A 86 -2.60 -62.05 -9.73
C LEU A 86 -2.38 -60.74 -8.95
N LEU A 87 -1.63 -59.79 -9.51
CA LEU A 87 -1.29 -58.53 -8.86
C LEU A 87 -2.24 -57.43 -9.29
N ASP A 88 -3.29 -57.20 -8.50
CA ASP A 88 -4.19 -56.06 -8.69
C ASP A 88 -3.67 -54.83 -7.93
N TYR A 89 -3.11 -53.87 -8.66
CA TYR A 89 -2.68 -52.59 -8.10
C TYR A 89 -3.86 -51.73 -7.63
N LYS A 90 -5.06 -51.87 -8.22
CA LYS A 90 -6.25 -51.06 -7.87
C LYS A 90 -6.82 -51.44 -6.51
N ALA A 91 -6.75 -52.71 -6.12
CA ALA A 91 -7.17 -53.20 -4.81
C ALA A 91 -6.30 -52.72 -3.63
N ILE A 92 -5.11 -52.17 -3.91
CA ILE A 92 -4.18 -51.69 -2.89
C ILE A 92 -4.40 -50.19 -2.61
N ILE A 93 -4.43 -49.83 -1.33
CA ILE A 93 -4.53 -48.43 -0.85
C ILE A 93 -3.40 -47.57 -1.46
N PRO A 94 -3.67 -46.34 -1.95
CA PRO A 94 -2.71 -45.53 -2.72
C PRO A 94 -1.32 -45.38 -2.09
N VAL A 95 -1.23 -45.17 -0.77
CA VAL A 95 0.05 -45.02 -0.05
C VAL A 95 0.89 -46.30 -0.11
N LYS A 96 0.24 -47.46 0.04
CA LYS A 96 0.91 -48.77 0.00
C LYS A 96 1.20 -49.22 -1.43
N ARG A 97 0.41 -48.75 -2.40
CA ARG A 97 0.50 -49.11 -3.83
C ARG A 97 1.89 -48.80 -4.40
N SER A 98 2.40 -47.59 -4.15
CA SER A 98 3.73 -47.16 -4.61
C SER A 98 4.85 -48.05 -4.07
N HIS A 99 4.80 -48.37 -2.76
CA HIS A 99 5.80 -49.23 -2.13
C HIS A 99 5.80 -50.65 -2.71
N VAL A 100 4.62 -51.23 -2.96
CA VAL A 100 4.49 -52.56 -3.60
C VAL A 100 4.99 -52.53 -5.03
N ALA A 101 4.74 -51.45 -5.79
CA ALA A 101 5.26 -51.29 -7.15
C ALA A 101 6.79 -51.26 -7.20
N PHE A 102 7.43 -50.53 -6.28
CA PHE A 102 8.91 -50.52 -6.18
C PHE A 102 9.49 -51.87 -5.77
N ARG A 103 8.86 -52.57 -4.80
CA ARG A 103 9.33 -53.89 -4.36
C ARG A 103 9.29 -54.93 -5.49
N ASN A 104 8.33 -54.81 -6.42
CA ASN A 104 8.19 -55.70 -7.57
C ASN A 104 9.02 -55.23 -8.79
N GLY A 105 9.90 -54.23 -8.62
CA GLY A 105 10.77 -53.72 -9.69
C GLY A 105 10.05 -52.91 -10.76
N HIS A 106 8.81 -52.47 -10.51
CA HIS A 106 8.01 -51.63 -11.42
C HIS A 106 8.25 -50.14 -11.10
N TRP A 107 9.50 -49.68 -11.32
CA TRP A 107 9.95 -48.34 -10.95
C TRP A 107 9.16 -47.20 -11.62
N LEU A 108 8.80 -47.37 -12.90
CA LEU A 108 8.02 -46.37 -13.63
C LEU A 108 6.59 -46.25 -13.09
N LEU A 109 5.98 -47.39 -12.70
CA LEU A 109 4.65 -47.40 -12.11
C LEU A 109 4.67 -46.80 -10.71
N GLY A 110 5.65 -47.16 -9.88
CA GLY A 110 5.80 -46.62 -8.53
C GLY A 110 6.06 -45.10 -8.53
N THR A 111 6.85 -44.59 -9.47
CA THR A 111 7.08 -43.14 -9.62
C THR A 111 5.84 -42.40 -10.12
N ALA A 112 5.06 -42.99 -11.04
CA ALA A 112 3.78 -42.43 -11.45
C ALA A 112 2.75 -42.39 -10.30
N GLN A 113 2.69 -43.42 -9.45
CA GLN A 113 1.82 -43.47 -8.28
C GLN A 113 2.23 -42.43 -7.21
N LEU A 114 3.53 -42.24 -6.98
CA LEU A 114 4.04 -41.17 -6.10
C LEU A 114 3.74 -39.77 -6.64
N ALA A 115 3.85 -39.58 -7.96
CA ALA A 115 3.51 -38.32 -8.59
C ALA A 115 2.02 -37.98 -8.42
N ALA A 116 1.10 -38.96 -8.52
CA ALA A 116 -0.31 -38.76 -8.25
C ALA A 116 -0.58 -38.30 -6.81
N LEU A 117 0.07 -38.94 -5.83
CA LEU A 117 -0.02 -38.56 -4.42
C LEU A 117 0.51 -37.16 -4.15
N SER A 118 1.56 -36.74 -4.87
CA SER A 118 2.18 -35.43 -4.73
C SER A 118 1.23 -34.30 -5.13
N PHE A 119 0.45 -34.47 -6.21
CA PHE A 119 -0.54 -33.47 -6.63
C PHE A 119 -1.62 -33.19 -5.57
N SER A 120 -1.97 -34.17 -4.74
CA SER A 120 -2.89 -33.98 -3.61
C SER A 120 -2.35 -33.02 -2.55
N ILE A 121 -1.02 -32.91 -2.41
CA ILE A 121 -0.35 -31.97 -1.50
C ILE A 121 -0.07 -30.64 -2.20
N LEU A 122 0.25 -30.67 -3.49
CA LEU A 122 0.50 -29.45 -4.28
C LEU A 122 -0.76 -28.60 -4.49
N SER A 123 -1.94 -29.22 -4.56
CA SER A 123 -3.21 -28.50 -4.73
C SER A 123 -3.49 -27.48 -3.62
N PRO A 124 -3.47 -27.86 -2.32
CA PRO A 124 -3.61 -26.87 -1.25
C PRO A 124 -2.42 -25.90 -1.18
N LEU A 125 -1.20 -26.35 -1.50
CA LEU A 125 -0.03 -25.46 -1.55
C LEU A 125 -0.20 -24.36 -2.62
N ALA A 126 -0.81 -24.69 -3.76
CA ALA A 126 -1.07 -23.75 -4.85
C ALA A 126 -2.06 -22.64 -4.45
N SER A 127 -2.94 -22.87 -3.47
CA SER A 127 -3.82 -21.81 -2.95
C SER A 127 -3.06 -20.63 -2.32
N GLY A 128 -1.83 -20.89 -1.83
CA GLY A 128 -0.92 -19.87 -1.30
C GLY A 128 -0.03 -19.21 -2.35
N LEU A 129 -0.25 -19.44 -3.65
CA LEU A 129 0.56 -18.87 -4.72
C LEU A 129 0.45 -17.34 -4.78
N PHE A 130 -0.72 -16.78 -4.45
CA PHE A 130 -0.96 -15.34 -4.45
C PHE A 130 -1.22 -14.81 -3.04
N LEU A 131 -0.53 -13.73 -2.69
CA LEU A 131 -0.68 -13.02 -1.42
C LEU A 131 -1.10 -11.58 -1.69
N ALA A 132 -2.11 -11.09 -0.98
CA ALA A 132 -2.50 -9.68 -1.01
C ALA A 132 -1.60 -8.89 -0.06
N SER A 133 -0.90 -7.86 -0.57
CA SER A 133 -0.06 -6.96 0.22
C SER A 133 -0.32 -5.51 -0.15
N MET A 134 -0.12 -4.59 0.81
CA MET A 134 -0.27 -3.15 0.60
C MET A 134 0.96 -2.60 -0.11
N ALA A 135 0.74 -1.75 -1.11
CA ALA A 135 1.77 -1.02 -1.81
C ALA A 135 1.37 0.45 -1.98
N SER A 136 2.34 1.35 -1.76
CA SER A 136 2.16 2.78 -1.94
C SER A 136 2.36 3.17 -3.40
N PHE A 137 1.43 3.96 -3.93
CA PHE A 137 1.46 4.49 -5.28
C PHE A 137 1.44 6.00 -5.25
N ARG A 138 2.24 6.58 -6.15
CA ARG A 138 2.23 8.02 -6.44
C ARG A 138 1.52 8.23 -7.77
N LEU A 139 0.36 8.86 -7.72
CA LEU A 139 -0.41 9.22 -8.91
C LEU A 139 -0.41 10.74 -9.08
N GLN A 140 -0.34 11.21 -10.31
CA GLN A 140 -0.57 12.63 -10.58
C GLN A 140 -2.05 12.86 -10.83
N VAL A 141 -2.65 13.76 -10.06
CA VAL A 141 -4.09 14.07 -10.12
C VAL A 141 -4.27 15.57 -10.34
N PRO A 142 -5.19 16.00 -11.21
CA PRO A 142 -5.51 17.41 -11.35
C PRO A 142 -6.10 17.95 -10.03
N VAL A 143 -5.60 19.09 -9.59
CA VAL A 143 -6.12 19.85 -8.44
C VAL A 143 -6.67 21.18 -8.90
N ALA A 144 -7.72 21.64 -8.21
CA ALA A 144 -8.25 22.98 -8.35
C ALA A 144 -7.89 23.79 -7.10
N TYR A 145 -7.26 24.95 -7.30
CA TYR A 145 -7.03 25.91 -6.24
C TYR A 145 -8.33 26.67 -5.98
N THR A 146 -8.85 26.55 -4.75
CA THR A 146 -10.16 27.11 -4.38
C THR A 146 -10.04 28.55 -3.89
N GLY A 147 -8.85 28.98 -3.48
CA GLY A 147 -8.58 30.31 -2.97
C GLY A 147 -7.28 30.86 -3.49
N THR A 148 -7.31 32.14 -3.87
CA THR A 148 -6.11 32.92 -4.21
C THR A 148 -5.94 34.05 -3.21
N PHE A 149 -4.70 34.41 -2.91
CA PHE A 149 -4.44 35.51 -2.00
C PHE A 149 -4.86 36.82 -2.65
N ASP A 150 -5.77 37.54 -1.99
CA ASP A 150 -6.24 38.85 -2.41
C ASP A 150 -5.89 39.88 -1.34
N GLN A 151 -4.86 40.68 -1.62
CA GLN A 151 -4.37 41.73 -0.73
C GLN A 151 -5.43 42.78 -0.41
N ALA A 152 -6.38 43.02 -1.31
CA ALA A 152 -7.42 44.03 -1.11
C ALA A 152 -8.39 43.64 0.02
N ARG A 153 -8.46 42.35 0.40
CA ARG A 153 -9.30 41.86 1.49
C ARG A 153 -8.66 42.01 2.87
N MET A 154 -7.34 42.13 2.93
CA MET A 154 -6.59 42.42 4.16
C MET A 154 -6.61 43.93 4.43
N ASN A 155 -7.81 44.48 4.60
CA ASN A 155 -8.05 45.92 4.71
C ASN A 155 -8.80 46.30 6.01
N SER A 156 -9.28 47.54 6.08
CA SER A 156 -10.04 48.08 7.21
C SER A 156 -11.43 47.46 7.46
N SER A 157 -11.90 46.47 6.68
CA SER A 157 -13.15 45.74 6.92
C SER A 157 -12.97 44.41 7.65
N MET A 158 -11.74 43.93 7.82
CA MET A 158 -11.42 42.67 8.52
C MET A 158 -11.83 42.69 10.01
N ASP A 159 -12.63 41.75 10.48
CA ASP A 159 -12.97 41.70 11.91
C ASP A 159 -11.79 41.14 12.74
N MET A 160 -10.98 42.05 13.30
CA MET A 160 -9.82 41.69 14.12
C MET A 160 -10.21 40.95 15.39
N ARG A 161 -11.42 41.17 15.92
CA ARG A 161 -11.87 40.49 17.14
C ARG A 161 -12.08 39.00 16.89
N THR A 162 -12.79 38.66 15.82
CA THR A 162 -12.96 37.25 15.40
C THR A 162 -11.61 36.55 15.15
N VAL A 163 -10.65 37.26 14.56
CA VAL A 163 -9.28 36.76 14.33
C VAL A 163 -8.56 36.53 15.66
N LEU A 164 -8.59 37.51 16.57
CA LEU A 164 -7.95 37.42 17.88
C LEU A 164 -8.58 36.36 18.77
N ASP A 165 -9.90 36.17 18.73
CA ASP A 165 -10.60 35.11 19.46
C ASP A 165 -10.15 33.72 19.00
N SER A 166 -10.02 33.54 17.68
CA SER A 166 -9.54 32.29 17.09
C SER A 166 -8.08 32.01 17.44
N VAL A 167 -7.24 33.05 17.44
CA VAL A 167 -5.84 32.98 17.88
C VAL A 167 -5.74 32.66 19.36
N THR A 168 -6.60 33.26 20.19
CA THR A 168 -6.65 32.98 21.63
C THR A 168 -7.02 31.52 21.87
N ALA A 169 -8.03 31.00 21.18
CA ALA A 169 -8.39 29.58 21.23
C ALA A 169 -7.20 28.67 20.88
N ASN A 170 -6.45 29.01 19.83
CA ASN A 170 -5.31 28.24 19.38
C ASN A 170 -4.08 28.36 20.30
N LEU A 171 -3.54 29.56 20.48
CA LEU A 171 -2.28 29.81 21.18
C LEU A 171 -2.38 29.64 22.70
N ILE A 172 -3.50 30.06 23.30
CA ILE A 172 -3.67 30.06 24.76
C ILE A 172 -4.34 28.77 25.22
N TYR A 173 -5.41 28.36 24.56
CA TYR A 173 -6.21 27.18 24.94
C TYR A 173 -5.83 25.89 24.20
N LYS A 174 -4.85 25.93 23.30
CA LYS A 174 -4.38 24.76 22.53
C LYS A 174 -5.48 24.09 21.69
N ALA A 175 -6.43 24.87 21.18
CA ALA A 175 -7.42 24.39 20.22
C ALA A 175 -6.75 24.02 18.87
N ALA A 176 -7.47 23.28 18.01
CA ALA A 176 -6.98 22.93 16.68
C ALA A 176 -6.69 24.18 15.83
N ASN A 177 -5.73 24.05 14.89
CA ASN A 177 -5.43 25.08 13.91
C ASN A 177 -6.63 25.33 12.99
N ILE A 178 -6.76 26.57 12.54
CA ILE A 178 -7.73 26.93 11.52
C ILE A 178 -7.37 26.19 10.23
N PRO A 179 -8.36 25.72 9.43
CA PRO A 179 -8.08 25.09 8.15
C PRO A 179 -7.12 25.95 7.31
N TRP A 180 -6.15 25.29 6.67
CA TRP A 180 -5.12 25.93 5.85
C TRP A 180 -4.08 26.76 6.62
N THR A 181 -3.90 26.48 7.91
CA THR A 181 -2.83 27.08 8.75
C THR A 181 -2.06 26.03 9.55
N ASP A 182 -0.77 26.26 9.75
CA ASP A 182 0.10 25.45 10.64
C ASP A 182 0.44 26.20 11.96
N GLY A 183 -0.15 27.38 12.17
CA GLY A 183 0.13 28.27 13.31
C GLY A 183 1.18 29.35 13.00
N GLU A 184 2.10 29.10 12.05
CA GLU A 184 3.10 30.06 11.61
C GLU A 184 2.81 30.65 10.22
N ARG A 185 2.14 29.87 9.38
CA ARG A 185 1.95 30.10 7.95
C ARG A 185 0.51 29.81 7.56
N ALA A 186 0.05 30.52 6.54
CA ALA A 186 -1.22 30.29 5.88
C ALA A 186 -0.97 29.80 4.45
N PHE A 187 -1.69 28.76 4.04
CA PHE A 187 -1.53 28.12 2.74
C PHE A 187 -2.73 28.39 1.83
N GLY A 188 -2.47 28.57 0.53
CA GLY A 188 -3.54 28.64 -0.46
C GLY A 188 -4.32 27.33 -0.53
N PRO A 189 -5.67 27.35 -0.38
CA PRO A 189 -6.47 26.13 -0.33
C PRO A 189 -6.62 25.50 -1.72
N PHE A 190 -6.58 24.17 -1.76
CA PHE A 190 -6.76 23.37 -2.98
C PHE A 190 -7.58 22.11 -2.72
N ARG A 191 -8.17 21.56 -3.78
CA ARG A 191 -8.90 20.29 -3.75
C ARG A 191 -8.51 19.41 -4.93
N ALA A 192 -8.44 18.11 -4.72
CA ALA A 192 -8.32 17.15 -5.82
C ALA A 192 -9.61 17.15 -6.65
N LEU A 193 -9.46 17.23 -7.96
CA LEU A 193 -10.53 16.93 -8.90
C LEU A 193 -10.47 15.41 -9.11
N SER A 194 -11.36 14.68 -8.43
CA SER A 194 -11.46 13.24 -8.61
C SER A 194 -12.02 12.95 -9.99
N ASP A 195 -11.12 12.70 -10.96
CA ASP A 195 -11.55 12.11 -12.20
C ASP A 195 -11.95 10.66 -11.91
N ARG A 196 -13.23 10.35 -12.17
CA ARG A 196 -13.86 9.07 -11.83
C ARG A 196 -13.27 7.89 -12.62
N GLU A 197 -12.29 8.16 -13.48
CA GLU A 197 -11.65 7.21 -14.41
C GLU A 197 -10.51 6.37 -13.80
N GLY A 198 -10.16 6.59 -12.52
CA GLY A 198 -8.97 5.99 -11.92
C GLY A 198 -9.18 4.88 -10.89
N GLY A 199 -10.38 4.40 -10.58
CA GLY A 199 -10.58 3.31 -9.58
C GLY A 199 -10.06 3.58 -8.15
N VAL A 200 -9.52 4.77 -7.87
CA VAL A 200 -9.05 5.19 -6.54
C VAL A 200 -10.26 5.72 -5.78
N THR A 201 -10.87 4.85 -4.98
CA THR A 201 -11.83 5.28 -3.96
C THR A 201 -11.08 6.07 -2.89
N SER A 202 -11.68 7.17 -2.45
CA SER A 202 -11.19 8.12 -1.44
C SER A 202 -10.80 7.51 -0.09
N THR A 203 -11.10 6.22 0.14
CA THR A 203 -10.70 5.45 1.32
C THR A 203 -9.23 5.02 1.30
N ASN A 204 -8.59 5.02 0.13
CA ASN A 204 -7.24 4.47 -0.05
C ASN A 204 -6.18 5.58 -0.19
N VAL A 205 -6.57 6.84 -0.04
CA VAL A 205 -5.71 8.01 -0.19
C VAL A 205 -5.13 8.36 1.18
N THR A 206 -3.80 8.40 1.28
CA THR A 206 -3.11 8.73 2.54
C THR A 206 -2.70 10.20 2.57
N SER A 207 -2.14 10.71 1.47
CA SER A 207 -1.72 12.11 1.37
C SER A 207 -1.93 12.67 -0.03
N LEU A 208 -2.14 13.99 -0.09
CA LEU A 208 -2.17 14.76 -1.33
C LEU A 208 -1.13 15.87 -1.19
N THR A 209 -0.15 15.87 -2.09
CA THR A 209 0.92 16.87 -2.11
C THR A 209 0.75 17.76 -3.33
N ALA A 210 0.52 19.05 -3.13
CA ALA A 210 0.37 20.02 -4.20
C ALA A 210 1.26 21.24 -3.97
N ARG A 211 1.72 21.85 -5.04
CA ARG A 211 2.49 23.09 -4.97
C ARG A 211 1.57 24.24 -4.59
N THR A 212 1.91 24.99 -3.54
CA THR A 212 1.13 26.14 -3.08
C THR A 212 2.06 27.24 -2.55
N VAL A 213 1.48 28.41 -2.31
CA VAL A 213 2.18 29.54 -1.70
C VAL A 213 1.84 29.57 -0.21
N ALA A 214 2.88 29.58 0.61
CA ALA A 214 2.78 29.79 2.04
C ALA A 214 3.07 31.26 2.36
N HIS A 215 2.14 31.91 3.05
CA HIS A 215 2.27 33.27 3.54
C HIS A 215 2.57 33.26 5.03
N ALA A 216 3.60 34.01 5.43
CA ALA A 216 4.01 34.12 6.82
C ALA A 216 4.35 35.57 7.16
N ALA A 217 4.20 35.91 8.43
CA ALA A 217 4.71 37.17 8.98
C ALA A 217 5.66 36.85 10.13
N TYR A 218 6.57 37.77 10.43
CA TYR A 218 7.48 37.63 11.55
C TYR A 218 7.79 38.99 12.14
N LEU A 219 8.15 39.00 13.42
CA LEU A 219 8.60 40.18 14.14
C LEU A 219 10.06 40.01 14.54
N ASN A 220 10.88 41.01 14.21
CA ASN A 220 12.23 41.15 14.74
C ASN A 220 12.22 42.18 15.87
N CYS A 221 12.00 41.69 17.08
CA CYS A 221 11.83 42.47 18.30
C CYS A 221 13.16 42.76 19.01
N ALA A 222 13.30 43.99 19.50
CA ALA A 222 14.39 44.44 20.34
C ALA A 222 13.83 45.10 21.60
N VAL A 223 14.41 44.76 22.77
CA VAL A 223 14.09 45.41 24.04
C VAL A 223 14.90 46.70 24.13
N LEU A 224 14.21 47.84 24.27
CA LEU A 224 14.86 49.14 24.37
C LEU A 224 15.31 49.40 25.81
N ARG A 225 16.48 50.01 25.96
CA ARG A 225 17.04 50.37 27.27
C ARG A 225 16.69 51.82 27.65
N PRO A 226 16.29 52.06 28.93
CA PRO A 226 15.94 53.40 29.39
C PRO A 226 17.15 54.34 29.32
N GLY A 227 16.90 55.61 29.01
CA GLY A 227 17.90 56.70 28.96
C GLY A 227 18.85 56.69 27.77
N SER A 228 19.06 55.53 27.12
CA SER A 228 19.91 55.40 25.93
C SER A 228 19.10 55.22 24.65
N GLN A 229 17.99 54.49 24.71
CA GLN A 229 17.18 54.13 23.53
C GLN A 229 15.73 54.59 23.63
N PHE A 230 15.21 54.81 24.84
CA PHE A 230 13.91 55.43 25.05
C PHE A 230 13.90 56.33 26.30
N ASP A 231 12.96 57.27 26.31
CA ASP A 231 12.66 58.17 27.42
C ASP A 231 11.13 58.28 27.61
N LEU A 232 10.72 58.49 28.86
CA LEU A 232 9.33 58.69 29.25
C LEU A 232 9.17 60.10 29.80
N THR A 233 8.30 60.88 29.16
CA THR A 233 8.05 62.26 29.57
C THR A 233 6.59 62.45 29.97
N ARG A 234 6.39 63.21 31.04
CA ARG A 234 5.07 63.66 31.49
C ARG A 234 4.96 65.16 31.23
N PRO A 235 3.98 65.65 30.45
CA PRO A 235 3.77 67.07 30.29
C PRO A 235 3.38 67.67 31.65
N PRO A 236 3.83 68.91 31.96
CA PRO A 236 3.51 69.55 33.24
C PRO A 236 2.00 69.75 33.36
N SER A 237 1.36 68.96 34.23
CA SER A 237 -0.09 69.03 34.45
C SER A 237 -0.43 70.07 35.51
N SER A 238 -1.34 71.00 35.20
CA SER A 238 -1.75 72.12 36.06
C SER A 238 -2.74 71.75 37.18
N ALA A 239 -2.95 70.47 37.49
CA ALA A 239 -3.78 70.02 38.60
C ALA A 239 -3.36 68.62 39.06
N GLN A 240 -3.55 68.33 40.35
CA GLN A 240 -3.41 67.02 41.00
C GLN A 240 -4.48 66.04 40.50
N SER A 241 -4.45 65.68 39.21
CA SER A 241 -5.30 64.61 38.69
C SER A 241 -4.65 63.25 39.01
N PRO A 242 -5.45 62.23 39.43
CA PRO A 242 -4.97 60.86 39.65
C PRO A 242 -4.59 60.14 38.34
N ALA A 243 -4.78 60.82 37.20
CA ALA A 243 -4.37 60.38 35.88
C ALA A 243 -3.38 61.37 35.24
N ALA A 244 -2.36 60.87 34.57
CA ALA A 244 -1.39 61.65 33.81
C ALA A 244 -1.20 61.11 32.39
N ARG A 245 -1.01 62.02 31.44
CA ARG A 245 -0.55 61.65 30.09
C ARG A 245 0.95 61.36 30.15
N VAL A 246 1.36 60.23 29.62
CA VAL A 246 2.78 59.83 29.50
C VAL A 246 3.10 59.69 28.01
N THR A 247 4.20 60.28 27.59
CA THR A 247 4.72 60.17 26.23
C THR A 247 5.97 59.30 26.25
N MET A 248 5.92 58.19 25.53
CA MET A 248 7.10 57.37 25.27
C MET A 248 7.72 57.82 23.94
N SER A 249 9.00 58.16 23.98
CA SER A 249 9.80 58.48 22.79
C SER A 249 11.09 57.70 22.77
N GLY A 250 11.47 57.14 21.63
CA GLY A 250 12.71 56.37 21.49
C GLY A 250 13.20 56.24 20.06
N LEU A 251 14.33 55.55 19.88
CA LEU A 251 14.95 55.29 18.59
C LEU A 251 15.31 53.80 18.47
N ASP A 252 14.75 53.11 17.48
CA ASP A 252 15.05 51.71 17.19
C ASP A 252 15.56 51.53 15.75
N ARG A 253 16.82 51.09 15.60
CA ARG A 253 17.49 50.83 14.31
C ARG A 253 17.29 51.96 13.29
N GLY A 254 17.34 53.21 13.75
CA GLY A 254 17.17 54.40 12.92
C GLY A 254 15.72 54.80 12.62
N CYS A 255 14.71 54.15 13.22
CA CYS A 255 13.33 54.65 13.20
C CYS A 255 12.97 55.31 14.54
N PRO A 256 12.56 56.60 14.55
CA PRO A 256 12.05 57.24 15.74
C PRO A 256 10.65 56.69 16.06
N VAL A 257 10.44 56.26 17.29
CA VAL A 257 9.15 55.76 17.77
C VAL A 257 8.60 56.70 18.83
N ARG A 258 7.32 57.06 18.71
CA ARG A 258 6.65 57.90 19.69
C ARG A 258 5.19 57.48 19.85
N HIS A 259 4.74 57.31 21.08
CA HIS A 259 3.32 57.14 21.38
C HIS A 259 2.94 57.75 22.72
N GLU A 260 1.69 58.20 22.83
CA GLU A 260 1.15 58.87 24.01
C GLU A 260 0.00 58.02 24.58
N PHE A 261 -0.03 57.88 25.90
CA PHE A 261 -1.07 57.15 26.62
C PHE A 261 -1.35 57.76 27.99
N THR A 262 -2.45 57.37 28.61
CA THR A 262 -2.86 57.88 29.93
C THR A 262 -2.63 56.80 30.98
N VAL A 263 -2.04 57.19 32.10
CA VAL A 263 -1.79 56.35 33.27
C VAL A 263 -2.60 56.90 34.43
N ALA A 264 -3.44 56.07 35.05
CA ALA A 264 -4.30 56.36 36.20
C ALA A 264 -4.16 55.28 37.29
N GLU A 265 -4.56 55.61 38.51
CA GLU A 265 -4.51 54.69 39.68
C GLU A 265 -5.46 53.49 39.56
N GLU A 266 -6.45 53.55 38.67
CA GLU A 266 -7.48 52.51 38.49
C GLU A 266 -6.94 51.19 37.90
N GLN A 267 -5.69 51.17 37.41
CA GLN A 267 -5.08 50.02 36.75
C GLN A 267 -3.70 49.76 37.35
N ASP A 268 -3.40 48.52 37.72
CA ASP A 268 -2.13 48.13 38.32
C ASP A 268 -1.05 47.94 37.24
N VAL A 269 -1.42 47.35 36.09
CA VAL A 269 -0.49 47.01 35.02
C VAL A 269 -0.85 47.75 33.73
N TYR A 270 0.12 48.42 33.13
CA TYR A 270 -0.02 49.08 31.85
C TYR A 270 0.69 48.27 30.79
N PHE A 271 -0.05 47.82 29.77
CA PHE A 271 0.53 47.21 28.57
C PHE A 271 0.00 47.92 27.32
N VAL A 272 0.68 49.02 26.98
CA VAL A 272 0.27 49.90 25.90
C VAL A 272 0.87 49.41 24.59
N THR A 273 0.02 49.32 23.57
CA THR A 273 0.41 48.85 22.22
C THR A 273 0.22 49.98 21.21
N SER A 274 1.17 50.12 20.28
CA SER A 274 1.15 51.17 19.26
C SER A 274 1.89 50.74 18.00
N ALA A 275 1.58 51.37 16.86
CA ALA A 275 2.26 51.15 15.58
C ALA A 275 2.81 52.47 15.03
N GLU A 276 4.10 52.50 14.69
CA GLU A 276 4.73 53.55 13.90
C GLU A 276 4.92 53.02 12.47
N ILE A 277 4.20 53.58 11.53
CA ILE A 277 4.16 53.14 10.12
C ILE A 277 4.97 54.03 9.19
N SER A 278 5.66 55.04 9.72
CA SER A 278 6.37 56.07 8.96
C SER A 278 7.90 55.85 8.91
N CYS A 279 8.37 54.62 9.18
CA CYS A 279 9.79 54.33 9.12
C CYS A 279 10.30 54.25 7.67
N GLY A 280 11.55 54.68 7.43
CA GLY A 280 12.18 54.54 6.11
C GLY A 280 12.45 53.09 5.71
N VAL A 281 12.67 52.85 4.42
CA VAL A 281 12.94 51.50 3.84
C VAL A 281 14.13 50.81 4.51
N LYS A 282 15.23 51.55 4.74
CA LYS A 282 16.43 51.03 5.44
C LYS A 282 16.15 50.61 6.89
N ALA A 283 15.08 51.14 7.48
CA ALA A 283 14.62 50.82 8.81
C ALA A 283 13.38 49.90 8.77
N SER A 284 13.15 49.12 7.71
CA SER A 284 12.10 48.09 7.63
C SER A 284 10.65 48.59 7.70
N TYR A 285 10.35 49.76 7.13
CA TYR A 285 9.01 50.35 6.90
C TYR A 285 8.16 50.70 8.14
N SER A 286 8.14 49.88 9.19
CA SER A 286 7.29 50.08 10.37
C SER A 286 7.86 49.47 11.66
N ARG A 287 7.35 49.94 12.79
CA ARG A 287 7.62 49.43 14.14
C ARG A 287 6.33 49.23 14.93
N LEU A 288 6.15 48.04 15.48
CA LEU A 288 5.16 47.80 16.52
C LEU A 288 5.85 47.98 17.87
N VAL A 289 5.27 48.82 18.71
CA VAL A 289 5.91 49.28 19.94
C VAL A 289 5.00 49.03 21.12
N PHE A 290 5.58 48.39 22.12
CA PHE A 290 4.89 47.87 23.29
C PHE A 290 5.56 48.42 24.54
N THR A 291 4.79 49.08 25.40
CA THR A 291 5.28 49.62 26.67
C THR A 291 4.57 48.89 27.79
N TYR A 292 5.34 48.15 28.58
CA TYR A 292 4.88 47.48 29.78
C TYR A 292 5.39 48.21 31.02
N GLY A 293 4.57 48.34 32.05
CA GLY A 293 4.97 48.90 33.34
C GLY A 293 3.90 48.75 34.41
N HIS A 294 4.29 48.92 35.66
CA HIS A 294 3.38 48.90 36.82
C HIS A 294 3.06 50.31 37.28
N PHE A 295 1.81 50.54 37.68
CA PHE A 295 1.43 51.81 38.28
C PHE A 295 2.21 52.03 39.57
N SER A 296 2.78 53.24 39.72
CA SER A 296 3.52 53.60 40.92
C SER A 296 3.45 55.10 41.17
N SER A 297 2.73 55.49 42.22
CA SER A 297 2.57 56.89 42.62
C SER A 297 3.88 57.55 43.08
N SER A 298 4.93 56.77 43.38
CA SER A 298 6.26 57.26 43.76
C SER A 298 7.16 57.59 42.56
N SER A 299 6.80 57.18 41.34
CA SER A 299 7.57 57.44 40.13
C SER A 299 7.19 58.79 39.50
N PRO A 300 8.16 59.58 38.96
CA PRO A 300 7.87 60.87 38.31
C PRO A 300 6.92 60.75 37.11
N VAL A 301 6.89 59.58 36.46
CA VAL A 301 6.02 59.26 35.32
C VAL A 301 4.85 58.34 35.68
N LEU A 302 4.59 58.14 36.97
CA LEU A 302 3.55 57.23 37.51
C LEU A 302 3.70 55.75 37.13
N LEU A 303 4.85 55.35 36.57
CA LEU A 303 5.16 53.98 36.18
C LEU A 303 6.49 53.51 36.78
N ALA A 304 6.53 52.28 37.26
CA ALA A 304 7.72 51.56 37.71
C ALA A 304 7.91 50.26 36.91
N ASN A 305 9.12 49.69 36.95
CA ASN A 305 9.47 48.44 36.24
C ASN A 305 9.13 48.46 34.75
N VAL A 306 9.45 49.58 34.09
CA VAL A 306 9.11 49.79 32.68
C VAL A 306 10.00 48.95 31.78
N SER A 307 9.38 48.22 30.85
CA SER A 307 10.04 47.58 29.72
C SER A 307 9.40 48.03 28.42
N VAL A 308 10.21 48.39 27.44
CA VAL A 308 9.75 48.81 26.11
C VAL A 308 10.29 47.82 25.07
N VAL A 309 9.40 47.25 24.28
CA VAL A 309 9.74 46.35 23.17
C VAL A 309 9.37 47.01 21.86
N SER A 310 10.33 47.11 20.94
CA SER A 310 10.13 47.61 19.58
C SER A 310 10.39 46.50 18.57
N CYS A 311 9.41 46.19 17.73
CA CYS A 311 9.45 45.10 16.77
C CYS A 311 9.39 45.63 15.34
N ALA A 312 10.39 45.27 14.53
CA ALA A 312 10.34 45.46 13.09
C ALA A 312 9.51 44.34 12.48
N VAL A 313 8.56 44.70 11.65
CA VAL A 313 7.63 43.74 11.05
C VAL A 313 8.20 43.25 9.71
N GLY A 314 7.98 41.99 9.38
CA GLY A 314 8.33 41.40 8.08
C GLY A 314 7.21 40.51 7.56
N TYR A 315 6.99 40.52 6.24
CA TYR A 315 6.02 39.66 5.56
C TYR A 315 6.72 38.90 4.45
N ARG A 316 6.46 37.60 4.32
CA ARG A 316 7.07 36.79 3.27
C ARG A 316 6.09 35.82 2.65
N SER A 317 6.30 35.57 1.36
CA SER A 317 5.64 34.51 0.61
C SER A 317 6.71 33.53 0.13
N THR A 318 6.44 32.25 0.34
CA THR A 318 7.33 31.15 -0.07
C THR A 318 6.55 30.14 -0.87
N MET A 319 7.01 29.83 -2.09
CA MET A 319 6.44 28.74 -2.86
C MET A 319 7.03 27.41 -2.40
N GLY A 320 6.18 26.40 -2.27
CA GLY A 320 6.62 25.08 -1.82
C GLY A 320 5.56 24.00 -2.04
N ASP A 321 5.94 22.76 -1.76
CA ASP A 321 5.04 21.62 -1.86
C ASP A 321 4.41 21.36 -0.48
N LEU A 322 3.06 21.35 -0.43
CA LEU A 322 2.29 21.12 0.78
C LEU A 322 1.63 19.75 0.73
N ALA A 323 1.95 18.89 1.70
CA ALA A 323 1.32 17.60 1.90
C ALA A 323 0.18 17.70 2.92
N VAL A 324 -1.03 17.35 2.48
CA VAL A 324 -2.24 17.34 3.31
C VAL A 324 -2.85 15.94 3.36
N THR A 325 -3.48 15.56 4.48
CA THR A 325 -4.32 14.37 4.53
C THR A 325 -5.62 14.63 3.77
N VAL A 326 -6.09 13.63 3.02
CA VAL A 326 -7.39 13.73 2.34
C VAL A 326 -8.45 13.14 3.26
N PRO A 327 -9.42 13.94 3.75
CA PRO A 327 -10.48 13.41 4.57
C PRO A 327 -11.33 12.42 3.77
N SER A 328 -11.40 11.18 4.24
CA SER A 328 -12.23 10.14 3.64
C SER A 328 -13.71 10.52 3.78
N PRO A 329 -14.51 10.54 2.70
CA PRO A 329 -15.94 10.89 2.71
C PRO A 329 -16.85 9.87 3.42
N GLY A 330 -16.32 9.03 4.32
CA GLY A 330 -17.08 8.04 5.09
C GLY A 330 -16.70 7.91 6.57
N ALA A 331 -15.76 8.70 7.09
CA ALA A 331 -15.33 8.60 8.50
C ALA A 331 -16.12 9.51 9.47
N GLY A 332 -16.97 10.40 8.95
CA GLY A 332 -17.94 11.15 9.75
C GLY A 332 -19.33 10.59 9.49
N GLY A 333 -19.90 9.86 10.45
CA GLY A 333 -21.35 9.65 10.48
C GLY A 333 -22.01 11.02 10.53
N ALA A 334 -22.55 11.50 9.41
CA ALA A 334 -23.28 12.74 9.36
C ALA A 334 -24.50 12.63 10.27
N PRO A 335 -24.67 13.49 11.29
CA PRO A 335 -25.97 13.70 11.88
C PRO A 335 -26.84 14.32 10.78
N GLN A 336 -27.88 13.60 10.41
CA GLN A 336 -28.88 14.06 9.47
C GLN A 336 -29.62 15.25 10.10
N GLY A 337 -29.23 16.46 9.73
CA GLY A 337 -29.93 17.68 10.12
C GLY A 337 -29.01 18.80 10.58
N THR A 338 -28.38 19.50 9.63
CA THR A 338 -28.22 20.97 9.61
C THR A 338 -27.39 21.35 8.37
N ALA A 339 -27.96 22.17 7.50
CA ALA A 339 -27.28 22.72 6.35
C ALA A 339 -26.18 23.68 6.83
N GLY A 340 -24.93 23.22 6.82
CA GLY A 340 -23.76 24.00 7.21
C GLY A 340 -22.48 23.20 7.45
N GLY A 341 -22.37 21.99 6.88
CA GLY A 341 -21.25 21.08 7.14
C GLY A 341 -19.96 21.53 6.45
N SER A 342 -19.04 22.13 7.22
CA SER A 342 -17.64 22.23 6.86
C SER A 342 -17.06 20.83 6.67
N SER A 343 -16.39 20.62 5.52
CA SER A 343 -15.53 19.45 5.29
C SER A 343 -14.58 19.29 6.47
N PRO A 344 -14.19 18.05 6.87
CA PRO A 344 -13.20 17.87 7.93
C PRO A 344 -11.94 18.66 7.57
N PRO A 345 -11.33 19.37 8.53
CA PRO A 345 -10.11 20.11 8.27
C PRO A 345 -9.02 19.14 7.78
N ALA A 346 -8.39 19.45 6.66
CA ALA A 346 -7.25 18.69 6.18
C ALA A 346 -6.13 18.80 7.23
N GLU A 347 -5.63 17.67 7.71
CA GLU A 347 -4.53 17.63 8.67
C GLU A 347 -3.22 17.82 7.91
N PHE A 348 -2.44 18.82 8.30
CA PHE A 348 -1.17 19.14 7.64
C PHE A 348 -0.11 18.12 8.03
N LEU A 349 0.51 17.49 7.04
CA LEU A 349 1.62 16.57 7.26
C LEU A 349 2.95 17.33 7.26
N THR A 350 3.27 17.98 6.14
CA THR A 350 4.55 18.68 5.95
C THR A 350 4.45 19.75 4.85
N PHE A 351 5.32 20.76 4.94
CA PHE A 351 5.54 21.75 3.89
C PHE A 351 7.04 21.86 3.56
N THR A 352 7.40 21.70 2.29
CA THR A 352 8.80 21.84 1.83
C THR A 352 8.93 23.04 0.90
N PRO A 353 9.62 24.11 1.31
CA PRO A 353 9.85 25.27 0.46
C PRO A 353 10.71 24.89 -0.75
N THR A 354 10.31 25.36 -1.93
CA THR A 354 11.02 25.12 -3.20
C THR A 354 11.81 26.35 -3.63
N GLU A 355 11.37 27.54 -3.23
CA GLU A 355 11.97 28.84 -3.57
C GLU A 355 12.35 29.62 -2.31
N ASP A 356 13.29 30.55 -2.48
CA ASP A 356 13.64 31.51 -1.44
C ASP A 356 12.45 32.43 -1.08
N PRO A 357 12.33 32.84 0.20
CA PRO A 357 11.25 33.72 0.64
C PRO A 357 11.31 35.07 -0.05
N ARG A 358 10.20 35.47 -0.68
CA ARG A 358 10.04 36.80 -1.27
C ARG A 358 9.39 37.73 -0.25
N ASP A 359 9.91 38.95 -0.12
CA ASP A 359 9.28 39.97 0.72
C ASP A 359 7.93 40.36 0.11
N SER A 360 6.86 40.21 0.88
CA SER A 360 5.50 40.55 0.44
C SER A 360 5.17 42.03 0.64
N ARG A 361 6.10 42.83 1.18
CA ARG A 361 5.95 44.28 1.35
C ARG A 361 6.17 45.07 0.07
N ASP A 362 6.90 44.50 -0.89
CA ASP A 362 7.22 45.15 -2.17
C ASP A 362 6.03 45.18 -3.14
N ASP A 363 4.90 44.57 -2.77
CA ASP A 363 3.66 44.60 -3.57
C ASP A 363 2.96 45.97 -3.49
N ALA A 364 2.50 46.46 -4.65
CA ALA A 364 2.14 47.86 -4.91
C ALA A 364 1.01 48.47 -4.05
N PHE A 365 0.31 47.69 -3.23
CA PHE A 365 -0.90 48.12 -2.51
C PHE A 365 -0.71 48.40 -1.01
N GLY A 366 0.44 48.06 -0.41
CA GLY A 366 0.74 48.45 0.98
C GLY A 366 -0.25 47.96 2.04
N PHE A 367 -0.87 46.79 1.84
CA PHE A 367 -1.89 46.21 2.74
C PHE A 367 -1.42 46.16 4.21
N TRP A 368 -0.12 45.94 4.43
CA TRP A 368 0.50 45.88 5.74
C TRP A 368 0.25 47.15 6.57
N ARG A 369 0.19 48.33 5.94
CA ARG A 369 -0.04 49.59 6.64
C ARG A 369 -1.43 49.62 7.29
N LEU A 370 -2.44 49.12 6.59
CA LEU A 370 -3.80 49.05 7.12
C LEU A 370 -3.93 47.93 8.16
N PHE A 371 -3.31 46.77 7.90
CA PHE A 371 -3.31 45.65 8.83
C PHE A 371 -2.65 46.00 10.17
N GLU A 372 -1.44 46.56 10.15
CA GLU A 372 -0.68 46.94 11.36
C GLU A 372 -1.40 48.04 12.16
N LEU A 373 -2.01 49.02 11.51
CA LEU A 373 -2.82 50.03 12.20
C LEU A 373 -4.07 49.42 12.85
N LYS A 374 -4.73 48.48 12.17
CA LYS A 374 -5.97 47.88 12.64
C LYS A 374 -5.76 46.94 13.82
N LEU A 375 -4.59 46.30 13.90
CA LEU A 375 -4.22 45.36 14.96
C LEU A 375 -4.46 45.91 16.37
N PHE A 376 -4.23 47.22 16.57
CA PHE A 376 -4.33 47.89 17.87
C PHE A 376 -5.60 48.73 18.05
N GLN A 377 -6.51 48.73 17.07
CA GLN A 377 -7.78 49.48 17.17
C GLN A 377 -8.84 48.74 17.99
N SER A 378 -8.74 47.42 18.13
CA SER A 378 -9.70 46.64 18.92
C SER A 378 -9.36 46.73 20.41
N GLN A 379 -10.33 47.23 21.19
CA GLN A 379 -10.25 47.32 22.65
C GLN A 379 -11.53 46.74 23.24
N ALA A 380 -11.46 45.62 23.94
CA ALA A 380 -12.53 45.10 24.75
C ALA A 380 -12.42 45.64 26.17
N PHE A 381 -13.39 46.45 26.59
CA PHE A 381 -13.52 46.85 27.99
C PHE A 381 -13.98 45.65 28.81
N THR A 382 -13.15 45.22 29.76
CA THR A 382 -13.52 44.23 30.77
C THR A 382 -13.44 44.91 32.13
N ALA A 383 -14.57 45.00 32.84
CA ALA A 383 -14.65 45.76 34.10
C ALA A 383 -13.80 45.17 35.25
N ASP A 384 -13.42 43.89 35.14
CA ASP A 384 -12.73 43.12 36.19
C ASP A 384 -11.22 42.96 35.94
N THR A 385 -10.66 43.55 34.88
CA THR A 385 -9.22 43.43 34.56
C THR A 385 -8.41 44.58 35.16
N THR A 386 -7.36 44.26 35.93
CA THR A 386 -6.42 45.21 36.56
C THR A 386 -5.38 45.80 35.59
N TRP A 387 -5.58 45.63 34.28
CA TRP A 387 -4.57 45.93 33.28
C TRP A 387 -5.14 46.63 32.05
N ALA A 388 -4.45 47.66 31.59
CA ALA A 388 -4.84 48.50 30.45
C ALA A 388 -4.09 48.10 29.18
N THR A 389 -4.80 47.48 28.22
CA THR A 389 -4.25 47.03 26.93
C THR A 389 -5.30 46.98 25.81
N THR A 390 -4.85 46.78 24.57
CA THR A 390 -5.68 46.36 23.43
C THR A 390 -5.92 44.85 23.44
N ASP A 391 -6.88 44.35 22.64
CA ASP A 391 -7.19 42.92 22.53
C ASP A 391 -5.97 42.10 22.07
N PHE A 392 -5.17 42.64 21.14
CA PHE A 392 -3.91 42.01 20.76
C PHE A 392 -2.96 41.90 21.96
N GLY A 393 -2.81 43.00 22.70
CA GLY A 393 -1.95 43.00 23.86
C GLY A 393 -2.46 42.08 24.96
N THR A 394 -3.79 41.85 25.03
CA THR A 394 -4.41 40.85 25.89
C THR A 394 -3.89 39.45 25.63
N VAL A 395 -3.94 39.03 24.36
CA VAL A 395 -3.44 37.71 23.96
C VAL A 395 -1.92 37.59 24.19
N ALA A 396 -1.16 38.63 23.86
CA ALA A 396 0.29 38.62 24.04
C ALA A 396 0.71 38.55 25.52
N LEU A 397 -0.01 39.24 26.42
CA LEU A 397 0.25 39.20 27.86
C LEU A 397 -0.06 37.82 28.44
N TYR A 398 -1.22 37.24 28.11
CA TYR A 398 -1.56 35.87 28.55
C TYR A 398 -0.52 34.85 28.07
N ARG A 399 -0.04 34.99 26.83
CA ARG A 399 1.01 34.14 26.28
C ARG A 399 2.33 34.28 27.05
N ALA A 400 2.69 35.50 27.42
CA ALA A 400 3.90 35.78 28.20
C ALA A 400 3.82 35.20 29.62
N LEU A 401 2.67 35.32 30.28
CA LEU A 401 2.42 34.71 31.60
C LEU A 401 2.53 33.18 31.55
N GLN A 402 1.94 32.55 30.51
CA GLN A 402 2.07 31.11 30.30
C GLN A 402 3.52 30.66 30.13
N ARG A 403 4.34 31.44 29.41
CA ARG A 403 5.78 31.15 29.22
C ARG A 403 6.60 31.31 30.50
N GLN A 404 6.19 32.19 31.40
CA GLN A 404 6.83 32.42 32.69
C GLN A 404 6.44 31.36 33.75
N GLY A 405 5.53 30.42 33.42
CA GLY A 405 5.07 29.37 34.33
C GLY A 405 3.87 29.75 35.19
N GLY A 406 3.26 30.93 34.94
CA GLY A 406 1.98 31.31 35.56
C GLY A 406 0.83 30.54 34.90
N GLY A 407 -0.01 29.90 35.72
CA GLY A 407 -1.32 29.45 35.25
C GLY A 407 -2.15 30.62 34.70
N ALA A 408 -3.16 30.34 33.87
CA ALA A 408 -4.00 31.38 33.30
C ALA A 408 -4.58 32.29 34.40
N ALA A 409 -4.26 33.59 34.32
CA ALA A 409 -4.86 34.70 35.05
C ALA A 409 -4.42 34.98 36.51
N SER A 410 -3.14 35.27 36.74
CA SER A 410 -2.79 36.20 37.82
C SER A 410 -1.56 37.03 37.44
N THR A 411 -1.80 38.30 37.12
CA THR A 411 -0.81 39.38 37.20
C THR A 411 -0.91 39.99 38.58
N ASP A 412 -0.42 39.29 39.60
CA ASP A 412 -0.24 39.91 40.92
C ASP A 412 0.79 41.04 40.80
N ASN A 413 0.67 42.06 41.65
CA ASN A 413 1.55 43.26 41.70
C ASN A 413 3.07 42.95 41.81
N GLY A 414 3.46 41.70 42.10
CA GLY A 414 4.85 41.25 42.15
C GLY A 414 5.38 40.58 40.87
N THR A 415 4.52 40.31 39.88
CA THR A 415 4.92 39.63 38.64
C THR A 415 5.52 40.63 37.64
N VAL A 416 6.85 40.68 37.58
CA VAL A 416 7.56 41.47 36.56
C VAL A 416 7.83 40.58 35.35
N LEU A 417 7.25 40.96 34.22
CA LEU A 417 7.52 40.30 32.94
C LEU A 417 8.81 40.86 32.33
N PRO A 418 9.84 40.03 32.10
CA PRO A 418 11.07 40.48 31.48
C PRO A 418 10.83 40.75 29.98
N GLY A 419 11.51 41.75 29.44
CA GLY A 419 11.26 42.26 28.09
C GLY A 419 11.52 41.24 26.98
N ASP A 420 12.39 40.24 27.22
CA ASP A 420 12.70 39.14 26.30
C ASP A 420 11.55 38.13 26.19
N VAL A 421 10.96 37.73 27.31
CA VAL A 421 9.75 36.88 27.33
C VAL A 421 8.61 37.59 26.64
N LEU A 422 8.45 38.90 26.92
CA LEU A 422 7.45 39.73 26.27
C LEU A 422 7.67 39.83 24.76
N ALA A 423 8.88 40.13 24.32
CA ALA A 423 9.25 40.21 22.90
C ALA A 423 8.96 38.91 22.13
N ALA A 424 9.32 37.78 22.73
CA ALA A 424 9.09 36.48 22.09
C ALA A 424 7.60 36.10 22.08
N SER A 425 6.82 36.50 23.09
CA SER A 425 5.38 36.27 23.14
C SER A 425 4.63 37.14 22.12
N ILE A 426 5.03 38.40 21.99
CA ILE A 426 4.52 39.32 20.96
C ILE A 426 4.78 38.76 19.55
N SER A 427 5.98 38.24 19.29
CA SER A 427 6.34 37.65 18.00
C SER A 427 5.47 36.44 17.64
N ASP A 428 5.27 35.51 18.58
CA ASP A 428 4.38 34.36 18.40
C ASP A 428 2.94 34.81 18.09
N THR A 429 2.40 35.71 18.93
CA THR A 429 1.02 36.18 18.80
C THR A 429 0.82 36.87 17.44
N PHE A 430 1.74 37.74 17.03
CA PHE A 430 1.63 38.42 15.74
C PHE A 430 1.66 37.45 14.55
N THR A 431 2.56 36.47 14.60
CA THR A 431 2.68 35.45 13.54
C THR A 431 1.37 34.67 13.38
N SER A 432 0.77 34.26 14.50
CA SER A 432 -0.51 33.54 14.52
C SER A 432 -1.70 34.41 14.09
N VAL A 433 -1.72 35.68 14.49
CA VAL A 433 -2.75 36.65 14.05
C VAL A 433 -2.70 36.84 12.54
N TYR A 434 -1.51 36.99 11.97
CA TYR A 434 -1.37 37.12 10.52
C TYR A 434 -1.81 35.85 9.78
N SER A 435 -1.33 34.67 10.18
CA SER A 435 -1.69 33.41 9.52
C SER A 435 -3.19 33.11 9.61
N THR A 436 -3.81 33.35 10.77
CA THR A 436 -5.25 33.26 10.98
C THR A 436 -6.02 34.26 10.12
N GLY A 437 -5.55 35.51 10.09
CA GLY A 437 -6.15 36.56 9.28
C GLY A 437 -6.14 36.25 7.79
N MET A 438 -5.02 35.75 7.29
CA MET A 438 -4.85 35.29 5.92
C MET A 438 -5.82 34.15 5.57
N ALA A 439 -5.94 33.14 6.44
CA ALA A 439 -6.81 31.99 6.19
C ALA A 439 -8.30 32.33 6.22
N THR A 440 -8.70 33.24 7.10
CA THR A 440 -10.11 33.61 7.30
C THR A 440 -10.60 34.68 6.32
N THR A 441 -9.75 35.65 5.98
CA THR A 441 -10.15 36.82 5.18
C THR A 441 -9.27 37.07 3.96
N GLY A 442 -7.98 36.72 4.00
CA GLY A 442 -7.02 36.99 2.94
C GLY A 442 -7.20 36.14 1.67
N PHE A 443 -7.75 34.92 1.76
CA PHE A 443 -8.02 34.11 0.59
C PHE A 443 -9.41 34.40 -0.01
N ALA A 444 -9.42 34.87 -1.26
CA ALA A 444 -10.65 35.02 -2.04
C ALA A 444 -11.06 33.65 -2.63
N LEU A 445 -12.22 33.14 -2.21
CA LEU A 445 -12.80 31.94 -2.80
C LEU A 445 -13.14 32.19 -4.28
N GLN A 446 -12.60 31.37 -5.17
CA GLN A 446 -12.84 31.47 -6.60
C GLN A 446 -14.02 30.58 -7.03
N ALA A 447 -14.87 31.13 -7.91
CA ALA A 447 -15.93 30.37 -8.57
C ALA A 447 -15.33 29.22 -9.39
N SER A 448 -16.04 28.10 -9.51
CA SER A 448 -15.52 26.87 -10.12
C SER A 448 -14.99 27.03 -11.55
N ASP A 449 -15.48 28.02 -12.29
CA ASP A 449 -15.07 28.32 -13.68
C ASP A 449 -13.75 29.13 -13.76
N GLN A 450 -13.37 29.81 -12.67
CA GLN A 450 -12.13 30.61 -12.58
C GLN A 450 -11.03 29.96 -11.73
N GLN A 451 -11.26 28.75 -11.22
CA GLN A 451 -10.27 28.03 -10.42
C GLN A 451 -9.06 27.65 -11.26
N HIS A 452 -7.87 28.06 -10.82
CA HIS A 452 -6.64 27.62 -11.44
C HIS A 452 -6.48 26.10 -11.27
N ARG A 453 -6.06 25.41 -12.33
CA ARG A 453 -5.84 23.96 -12.31
C ARG A 453 -4.34 23.67 -12.26
N GLY A 454 -3.93 22.87 -11.30
CA GLY A 454 -2.57 22.36 -11.16
C GLY A 454 -2.54 20.84 -11.18
N MET A 455 -1.33 20.29 -11.10
CA MET A 455 -1.11 18.86 -10.88
C MET A 455 -0.59 18.66 -9.47
N ALA A 456 -1.14 17.67 -8.77
CA ALA A 456 -0.69 17.26 -7.45
C ALA A 456 -0.29 15.79 -7.47
N THR A 457 0.60 15.41 -6.56
CA THR A 457 0.96 14.02 -6.34
C THR A 457 0.12 13.45 -5.20
N LEU A 458 -0.74 12.50 -5.55
CA LEU A 458 -1.55 11.73 -4.63
C LEU A 458 -0.76 10.49 -4.21
N GLU A 459 -0.58 10.29 -2.90
CA GLU A 459 -0.12 9.02 -2.35
C GLU A 459 -1.34 8.19 -1.93
N ALA A 460 -1.43 6.99 -2.49
CA ALA A 460 -2.50 6.05 -2.18
C ALA A 460 -1.91 4.68 -1.84
N GLU A 461 -2.49 4.01 -0.86
CA GLU A 461 -2.16 2.63 -0.51
C GLU A 461 -3.16 1.70 -1.17
N LEU A 462 -2.68 0.93 -2.14
CA LEU A 462 -3.49 -0.05 -2.85
C LEU A 462 -3.03 -1.46 -2.46
N THR A 463 -3.98 -2.29 -2.07
CA THR A 463 -3.75 -3.72 -1.90
C THR A 463 -3.62 -4.39 -3.26
N ARG A 464 -2.48 -5.03 -3.53
CA ARG A 464 -2.22 -5.75 -4.77
C ARG A 464 -1.82 -7.19 -4.51
N LEU A 465 -2.08 -8.05 -5.48
CA LEU A 465 -1.69 -9.45 -5.44
C LEU A 465 -0.23 -9.61 -5.86
N TYR A 466 0.51 -10.37 -5.07
CA TYR A 466 1.91 -10.74 -5.27
C TYR A 466 2.04 -12.24 -5.40
N VAL A 467 2.97 -12.69 -6.26
CA VAL A 467 3.32 -14.11 -6.35
C VAL A 467 4.32 -14.44 -5.23
N VAL A 468 4.01 -15.45 -4.41
CA VAL A 468 4.90 -15.86 -3.32
C VAL A 468 6.10 -16.62 -3.89
N PRO A 469 7.35 -16.12 -3.72
CA PRO A 469 8.51 -16.67 -4.44
C PRO A 469 8.80 -18.13 -4.13
N TRP A 470 8.73 -18.53 -2.85
CA TRP A 470 9.04 -19.90 -2.43
C TRP A 470 7.98 -20.89 -2.91
N VAL A 471 6.69 -20.51 -2.87
CA VAL A 471 5.58 -21.34 -3.38
C VAL A 471 5.74 -21.52 -4.89
N ALA A 472 5.95 -20.44 -5.62
CA ALA A 472 6.20 -20.49 -7.06
C ALA A 472 7.40 -21.38 -7.40
N GLY A 473 8.50 -21.27 -6.65
CA GLY A 473 9.68 -22.12 -6.81
C GLY A 473 9.38 -23.62 -6.63
N VAL A 474 8.66 -23.99 -5.56
CA VAL A 474 8.28 -25.39 -5.31
C VAL A 474 7.38 -25.93 -6.42
N LEU A 475 6.36 -25.17 -6.84
CA LEU A 475 5.45 -25.58 -7.91
C LEU A 475 6.18 -25.72 -9.25
N MET A 476 7.11 -24.81 -9.58
CA MET A 476 7.91 -24.86 -10.79
C MET A 476 8.81 -26.10 -10.85
N VAL A 477 9.53 -26.39 -9.76
CA VAL A 477 10.39 -27.57 -9.66
C VAL A 477 9.57 -28.85 -9.81
N ALA A 478 8.40 -28.91 -9.16
CA ALA A 478 7.53 -30.07 -9.25
C ALA A 478 6.95 -30.25 -10.67
N LEU A 479 6.49 -29.19 -11.33
CA LEU A 479 6.00 -29.26 -12.71
C LEU A 479 7.10 -29.71 -13.70
N LEU A 480 8.34 -29.25 -13.51
CA LEU A 480 9.49 -29.73 -14.29
C LEU A 480 9.73 -31.22 -14.08
N PHE A 481 9.71 -31.67 -12.82
CA PHE A 481 9.84 -33.09 -12.48
C PHE A 481 8.74 -33.95 -13.12
N PHE A 482 7.47 -33.52 -13.06
CA PHE A 482 6.36 -34.24 -13.68
C PHE A 482 6.43 -34.25 -15.21
N SER A 483 6.88 -33.16 -15.83
CA SER A 483 7.08 -33.12 -17.29
C SER A 483 8.16 -34.12 -17.73
N ALA A 484 9.26 -34.24 -16.96
CA ALA A 484 10.29 -35.23 -17.21
C ALA A 484 9.75 -36.65 -17.03
N LEU A 485 8.99 -36.90 -15.96
CA LEU A 485 8.35 -38.19 -15.71
C LEU A 485 7.37 -38.58 -16.83
N ALA A 486 6.53 -37.64 -17.29
CA ALA A 486 5.62 -37.85 -18.41
C ALA A 486 6.37 -38.23 -19.69
N SER A 487 7.50 -37.56 -19.97
CA SER A 487 8.34 -37.88 -21.13
C SER A 487 8.96 -39.28 -21.03
N LEU A 488 9.36 -39.72 -19.83
CA LEU A 488 9.86 -41.06 -19.57
C LEU A 488 8.77 -42.12 -19.72
N VAL A 489 7.56 -41.86 -19.20
CA VAL A 489 6.41 -42.76 -19.36
C VAL A 489 6.05 -42.89 -20.84
N LEU A 490 5.96 -41.78 -21.57
CA LEU A 490 5.67 -41.78 -22.99
C LEU A 490 6.74 -42.54 -23.79
N ARG A 491 8.02 -42.34 -23.47
CA ARG A 491 9.11 -43.09 -24.09
C ARG A 491 9.00 -44.57 -23.77
N HIS A 492 8.73 -44.94 -22.53
CA HIS A 492 8.60 -46.33 -22.11
C HIS A 492 7.44 -47.04 -22.81
N VAL A 493 6.29 -46.38 -22.93
CA VAL A 493 5.12 -46.89 -23.66
C VAL A 493 5.43 -47.08 -25.15
N ARG A 494 6.23 -46.20 -25.75
CA ARG A 494 6.64 -46.35 -27.16
C ARG A 494 7.68 -47.45 -27.38
N THR A 495 8.56 -47.71 -26.41
CA THR A 495 9.64 -48.70 -26.56
C THR A 495 9.24 -50.11 -26.14
N HIS A 496 8.25 -50.27 -25.24
CA HIS A 496 7.79 -51.57 -24.77
C HIS A 496 6.42 -51.88 -25.37
N GLY A 497 6.40 -52.87 -26.27
CA GLY A 497 5.14 -53.41 -26.80
C GLY A 497 4.30 -54.02 -25.68
N THR A 498 2.98 -53.83 -25.75
CA THR A 498 2.01 -54.45 -24.83
C THR A 498 1.13 -55.41 -25.61
N LEU A 499 0.87 -56.60 -25.06
CA LEU A 499 -0.01 -57.62 -25.66
C LEU A 499 -1.46 -57.13 -25.93
N LEU A 500 -1.84 -55.98 -25.38
CA LEU A 500 -3.17 -55.35 -25.52
C LEU A 500 -3.33 -54.48 -26.77
N TYR A 501 -2.25 -54.16 -27.49
CA TYR A 501 -2.30 -53.34 -28.71
C TYR A 501 -2.20 -54.16 -30.00
N GLU A 502 -2.20 -55.49 -29.89
CA GLU A 502 -2.38 -56.34 -31.06
C GLU A 502 -3.89 -56.35 -31.40
N GLU A 503 -4.23 -55.84 -32.58
CA GLU A 503 -5.34 -56.33 -33.44
C GLU A 503 -5.46 -57.86 -33.34
N PRO A 504 -6.57 -58.55 -33.70
CA PRO A 504 -6.81 -59.97 -33.37
C PRO A 504 -5.82 -60.93 -34.06
N ALA A 505 -4.57 -60.86 -33.66
CA ALA A 505 -3.35 -61.54 -34.04
C ALA A 505 -2.82 -62.39 -32.86
N GLY A 506 -3.49 -62.31 -31.69
CA GLY A 506 -3.28 -63.19 -30.54
C GLY A 506 -4.00 -64.53 -30.69
N LEU A 507 -4.40 -65.12 -29.57
CA LEU A 507 -4.98 -66.48 -29.47
C LEU A 507 -6.09 -66.78 -30.51
N LEU A 508 -6.84 -65.76 -30.92
CA LEU A 508 -7.88 -65.84 -31.97
C LEU A 508 -7.35 -65.85 -33.42
N ALA A 509 -6.23 -65.18 -33.73
CA ALA A 509 -5.58 -65.38 -35.04
C ALA A 509 -4.86 -66.71 -35.09
N GLN A 510 -4.21 -67.15 -34.01
CA GLN A 510 -3.65 -68.50 -33.99
C GLN A 510 -4.78 -69.52 -34.16
N ALA A 511 -5.95 -69.31 -33.55
CA ALA A 511 -7.14 -70.11 -33.80
C ALA A 511 -7.65 -70.00 -35.25
N GLY A 512 -7.70 -68.81 -35.85
CA GLY A 512 -8.10 -68.59 -37.24
C GLY A 512 -7.13 -69.16 -38.27
N LEU A 513 -5.82 -69.16 -37.99
CA LEU A 513 -4.78 -69.81 -38.82
C LEU A 513 -4.89 -71.33 -38.74
N LEU A 514 -5.50 -71.84 -37.66
CA LEU A 514 -5.69 -73.26 -37.41
C LEU A 514 -7.04 -73.76 -37.93
N GLU A 515 -8.04 -72.89 -38.17
CA GLU A 515 -9.46 -73.19 -38.44
C GLU A 515 -9.69 -74.14 -39.64
N ASP A 516 -8.78 -74.16 -40.62
CA ASP A 516 -8.78 -75.10 -41.76
C ASP A 516 -7.48 -75.91 -41.91
N SER A 517 -6.65 -75.95 -40.86
CA SER A 517 -5.38 -76.67 -40.91
C SER A 517 -5.54 -78.16 -40.53
N GLU A 518 -4.76 -79.03 -41.18
CA GLU A 518 -4.60 -80.45 -40.82
C GLU A 518 -4.19 -80.63 -39.34
N ILE A 519 -3.62 -79.59 -38.73
CA ILE A 519 -3.21 -79.57 -37.31
C ILE A 519 -4.43 -79.65 -36.39
N ILE A 520 -5.59 -79.07 -36.75
CA ILE A 520 -6.82 -79.20 -35.95
C ILE A 520 -7.34 -80.63 -35.94
N ARG A 521 -7.21 -81.36 -37.07
CA ARG A 521 -7.57 -82.78 -37.15
C ARG A 521 -6.67 -83.62 -36.24
N ALA A 522 -5.35 -83.45 -36.36
CA ALA A 522 -4.40 -84.14 -35.49
C ALA A 522 -4.61 -83.77 -34.01
N ALA A 523 -4.96 -82.50 -33.73
CA ALA A 523 -5.20 -82.06 -32.36
C ALA A 523 -6.49 -82.66 -31.77
N LYS A 524 -7.53 -82.80 -32.59
CA LYS A 524 -8.79 -83.47 -32.22
C LYS A 524 -8.57 -84.95 -31.95
N GLU A 525 -7.80 -85.63 -32.79
CA GLU A 525 -7.49 -87.06 -32.63
C GLU A 525 -6.73 -87.35 -31.32
N VAL A 526 -5.78 -86.49 -30.94
CA VAL A 526 -5.06 -86.60 -29.66
C VAL A 526 -5.98 -86.28 -28.48
N ARG A 527 -6.88 -85.29 -28.63
CA ARG A 527 -7.84 -84.92 -27.58
C ARG A 527 -8.86 -86.03 -27.33
N ASP A 528 -9.30 -86.70 -28.38
CA ASP A 528 -10.31 -87.76 -28.32
C ASP A 528 -9.67 -89.12 -27.95
N SER A 529 -8.35 -89.19 -27.75
CA SER A 529 -7.65 -90.39 -27.27
C SER A 529 -7.91 -90.67 -25.78
N GLU A 530 -8.08 -91.95 -25.42
CA GLU A 530 -8.38 -92.34 -24.04
C GLU A 530 -7.27 -91.89 -23.06
N GLY A 531 -7.67 -91.17 -22.02
CA GLY A 531 -6.76 -90.67 -20.99
C GLY A 531 -6.05 -89.35 -21.34
N PHE A 532 -6.66 -88.49 -22.17
CA PHE A 532 -6.21 -87.11 -22.36
C PHE A 532 -6.45 -86.26 -21.09
N ASN A 533 -5.40 -85.61 -20.59
CA ASN A 533 -5.41 -84.84 -19.34
C ASN A 533 -5.08 -83.34 -19.54
N GLY A 534 -5.22 -82.84 -20.78
CA GLY A 534 -4.88 -81.45 -21.13
C GLY A 534 -3.41 -81.22 -21.52
N GLN A 535 -2.52 -82.21 -21.38
CA GLN A 535 -1.11 -82.08 -21.79
C GLN A 535 -0.85 -82.67 -23.18
N PHE A 536 -1.10 -81.86 -24.21
CA PHE A 536 -1.01 -82.26 -25.62
C PHE A 536 0.28 -82.99 -26.01
N VAL A 537 1.43 -82.38 -25.71
CA VAL A 537 2.75 -82.91 -26.11
C VAL A 537 3.03 -84.26 -25.44
N ALA A 538 2.69 -84.40 -24.16
CA ALA A 538 2.91 -85.64 -23.42
C ALA A 538 2.03 -86.79 -23.95
N THR A 539 0.77 -86.49 -24.32
CA THR A 539 -0.13 -87.48 -24.91
C THR A 539 0.32 -87.93 -26.30
N VAL A 540 0.83 -87.01 -27.14
CA VAL A 540 1.37 -87.36 -28.46
C VAL A 540 2.57 -88.28 -28.34
N PHE A 541 3.55 -87.97 -27.49
CA PHE A 541 4.73 -88.82 -27.30
C PHE A 541 4.38 -90.19 -26.72
N ARG A 542 3.41 -90.26 -25.80
CA ARG A 542 2.92 -91.52 -25.22
C ARG A 542 2.25 -92.40 -26.29
N ASN A 543 1.39 -91.82 -27.13
CA ASN A 543 0.69 -92.58 -28.17
C ASN A 543 1.67 -93.03 -29.28
N HIS A 544 2.69 -92.22 -29.58
CA HIS A 544 3.74 -92.57 -30.54
C HIS A 544 4.69 -93.67 -30.03
N ALA A 545 4.90 -93.78 -28.71
CA ALA A 545 5.70 -94.85 -28.12
C ALA A 545 4.98 -96.22 -28.09
N ASN A 546 3.64 -96.22 -28.11
CA ASN A 546 2.83 -97.44 -28.04
C ASN A 546 2.54 -98.09 -29.41
N HIS A 547 2.68 -97.36 -30.53
CA HIS A 547 2.49 -97.89 -31.88
C HIS A 547 3.83 -98.00 -32.64
N GLY A 548 4.58 -99.07 -32.38
CA GLY A 548 5.72 -99.49 -33.19
C GLY A 548 5.31 -100.60 -34.19
N GLY A 549 5.14 -100.27 -35.47
CA GLY A 549 4.87 -101.21 -36.57
C GLY A 549 5.10 -100.57 -37.94
N PRO A 550 5.48 -101.33 -38.99
CA PRO A 550 6.30 -100.84 -40.10
C PRO A 550 5.49 -100.07 -41.16
N GLY A 551 5.64 -98.76 -41.13
CA GLY A 551 5.17 -97.80 -42.14
C GLY A 551 6.08 -96.56 -42.15
N HIS A 552 7.38 -96.81 -42.02
CA HIS A 552 8.43 -95.80 -42.18
C HIS A 552 8.51 -95.46 -43.67
N ASP A 553 8.13 -94.25 -44.05
CA ASP A 553 8.86 -93.41 -45.04
C ASP A 553 8.06 -92.18 -45.52
N VAL A 554 6.74 -92.10 -45.29
CA VAL A 554 5.93 -90.95 -45.78
C VAL A 554 5.71 -89.85 -44.71
N VAL A 555 5.72 -90.20 -43.41
CA VAL A 555 5.47 -89.23 -42.31
C VAL A 555 6.76 -88.53 -41.84
N ASP A 556 7.92 -89.18 -41.99
CA ASP A 556 9.21 -88.67 -41.49
C ASP A 556 9.75 -87.48 -42.31
N GLN A 557 9.41 -87.37 -43.60
CA GLN A 557 9.82 -86.24 -44.43
C GLN A 557 9.04 -84.95 -44.10
N ASN A 558 7.73 -85.06 -43.87
CA ASN A 558 6.92 -83.89 -43.52
C ASN A 558 7.31 -83.34 -42.14
N TRP A 559 7.54 -84.20 -41.15
CA TRP A 559 7.87 -83.74 -39.79
C TRP A 559 9.26 -83.11 -39.67
N LYS A 560 10.25 -83.63 -40.41
CA LYS A 560 11.56 -82.98 -40.55
C LYS A 560 11.42 -81.61 -41.23
N MET A 561 10.57 -81.47 -42.24
CA MET A 561 10.31 -80.17 -42.88
C MET A 561 9.69 -79.17 -41.88
N TYR A 562 8.72 -79.58 -41.05
CA TYR A 562 8.08 -78.74 -40.02
C TYR A 562 9.04 -78.31 -38.91
N LEU A 563 9.90 -79.20 -38.40
CA LEU A 563 10.94 -78.85 -37.43
C LEU A 563 11.98 -77.88 -38.01
N THR A 564 12.31 -78.02 -39.29
CA THR A 564 13.23 -77.11 -39.98
C THR A 564 12.61 -75.72 -40.20
N GLN A 565 11.29 -75.66 -40.46
CA GLN A 565 10.55 -74.41 -40.65
C GLN A 565 10.32 -73.68 -39.33
N ALA A 566 10.05 -74.41 -38.24
CA ALA A 566 9.95 -73.87 -36.87
C ALA A 566 11.31 -73.37 -36.34
N MET A 567 12.42 -74.03 -36.69
CA MET A 567 13.77 -73.54 -36.36
C MET A 567 14.17 -72.34 -37.22
N ARG A 568 13.79 -72.27 -38.51
CA ARG A 568 14.05 -71.09 -39.35
C ARG A 568 13.25 -69.85 -38.91
N SER A 569 12.02 -69.99 -38.40
CA SER A 569 11.26 -68.83 -37.91
C SER A 569 11.86 -68.25 -36.61
N ARG A 570 12.40 -69.09 -35.72
CA ARG A 570 13.17 -68.64 -34.54
C ARG A 570 14.45 -67.87 -34.91
N ILE A 571 15.12 -68.24 -36.00
CA ILE A 571 16.34 -67.55 -36.47
C ILE A 571 16.01 -66.23 -37.19
N SER A 572 14.86 -66.14 -37.87
CA SER A 572 14.40 -64.90 -38.52
C SER A 572 14.01 -63.82 -37.50
N ILE A 573 13.37 -64.19 -36.39
CA ILE A 573 12.94 -63.24 -35.35
C ILE A 573 14.16 -62.68 -34.58
N ALA A 574 15.25 -63.47 -34.43
CA ALA A 574 16.50 -62.99 -33.85
C ALA A 574 17.30 -62.04 -34.78
N LYS A 575 17.05 -62.04 -36.10
CA LYS A 575 17.81 -61.25 -37.09
C LYS A 575 17.14 -59.94 -37.51
N VAL A 576 15.84 -59.76 -37.27
CA VAL A 576 15.12 -58.52 -37.59
C VAL A 576 15.22 -57.46 -36.46
N GLY A 577 15.65 -57.85 -35.25
CA GLY A 577 15.90 -56.90 -34.14
C GLY A 577 17.25 -56.18 -34.18
N GLY A 578 18.06 -56.35 -35.22
CA GLY A 578 19.44 -55.84 -35.31
C GLY A 578 19.73 -54.80 -36.40
N ALA A 579 18.73 -54.37 -37.18
CA ALA A 579 18.92 -53.41 -38.27
C ALA A 579 17.86 -52.30 -38.20
N GLY A 580 18.20 -51.22 -37.49
CA GLY A 580 17.38 -50.03 -37.35
C GLY A 580 18.07 -49.03 -36.41
N ARG A 581 19.18 -48.44 -36.88
CA ARG A 581 19.71 -47.19 -36.35
C ARG A 581 19.07 -46.04 -37.11
#